data_AF-A0A0F9NTC8-F1
#
_entry.id   AF-A0A0F9NTC8-F1
#
_cell.length_a   1.000
_cell.length_b   1.000
_cell.length_c   1.000
_cell.angle_alpha   90.00
_cell.angle_beta   90.00
_cell.angle_gamma   90.00
#
_symmetry.space_group_name_H-M   'P 1'
#
loop_
_entity.id
_entity.type
_entity.pdbx_description
1 polymer ?
#
loop_
_entity_poly.entity_id
_entity_poly.type
_entity_poly.pdbx_seq_one_letter_code
_entity_poly.pdbx_strand_id
1 'polypeptide(L)'
;MLEQSEDISSRNPTVKVAHDLQRQVLEITSFLRVMNNYYKRKFQLQNQIKPLYLKKSRKKLINSKKDRDWLHTMPINLNIIKEDYINKKDSFKFPDSIKLFETWMNLGIEALFPRIVLQFKFPGFLKKEKVRNVFQFIYSTSRGFGFPIYFGPEFYGYKFKFSRILEPLLKWSYNVSHLANQAIILGNKLLKFKRHHPGEFESVIISEYFNNTYKGIDTLLHGYFKNEPKDLGVFSSIESVLQNSMFYYSIGDHAMKIKKNVTGKTLTLPLITHNSIVKKYDIDFYSYVRKLLTVNKLLIQKINFYKELRNKLINQLKRIDKIKYRLEQSKHFAKEITKMSQKLSKKYPQINKYGHYKILIEKIRNLLFTTPLYMHAIFSRREDDNSLQFFKQNREESDEIEQELENSALLSFIYNYEKKYNFIFKEVEVVRELAQLRDSMANMWLNFKKRYINYALKKLSELSKMQMEEESCREKIKKTLEKLLPIIAIYEIFNRPLFESVYPESISLIKRWGSYIARFLTSKYNPLGVNLMQLFNRLAFYNWSHLIMKKKLDINLFFTYVLKLPIWKYIPVKIKAKILEFSA
;
A
#
# COMPACT_ATOMS: atom_id res chain seq x y z
N MET A 1 -21.72 17.77 15.43
CA MET A 1 -20.65 17.61 16.44
C MET A 1 -19.27 17.33 15.83
N LEU A 2 -18.79 18.11 14.84
CA LEU A 2 -17.41 17.99 14.29
C LEU A 2 -16.76 19.37 14.05
N GLU A 3 -17.14 20.37 14.86
CA GLU A 3 -16.68 21.76 14.75
C GLU A 3 -15.83 22.23 15.93
N GLN A 4 -15.05 21.34 16.54
CA GLN A 4 -13.93 21.79 17.37
C GLN A 4 -12.64 21.56 16.60
N SER A 5 -12.28 22.60 15.83
CA SER A 5 -10.92 22.81 15.34
C SER A 5 -10.06 23.24 16.53
N GLU A 6 -9.52 22.28 17.28
CA GLU A 6 -8.25 22.53 17.92
C GLU A 6 -7.18 22.53 16.84
N ASP A 7 -6.51 23.67 16.76
CA ASP A 7 -5.38 23.97 15.90
C ASP A 7 -4.33 22.85 16.01
N ILE A 8 -3.92 22.28 14.88
CA ILE A 8 -3.01 21.12 14.83
C ILE A 8 -1.57 21.52 15.27
N SER A 9 -1.32 22.79 15.58
CA SER A 9 -0.01 23.42 15.41
C SER A 9 0.80 23.76 16.67
N SER A 10 0.34 23.53 17.93
CA SER A 10 1.15 23.97 19.10
C SER A 10 1.40 22.95 20.24
N ARG A 11 0.79 21.76 20.26
CA ARG A 11 1.02 20.75 21.32
C ARG A 11 1.27 19.31 20.84
N ASN A 12 1.30 19.07 19.53
CA ASN A 12 1.45 17.71 19.01
C ASN A 12 2.93 17.29 18.95
N PRO A 13 3.25 16.03 19.30
CA PRO A 13 4.59 15.50 19.11
C PRO A 13 4.97 15.59 17.62
N THR A 14 6.26 15.71 17.35
CA THR A 14 6.77 15.85 15.98
C THR A 14 7.85 14.81 15.68
N VAL A 15 8.05 14.50 14.41
CA VAL A 15 9.15 13.65 13.95
C VAL A 15 10.03 14.37 12.93
N LYS A 16 11.33 14.01 12.92
CA LYS A 16 12.30 14.56 11.98
C LYS A 16 12.42 13.68 10.75
N VAL A 17 12.26 14.27 9.58
CA VAL A 17 12.46 13.61 8.27
C VAL A 17 13.59 14.28 7.52
N ALA A 18 14.42 13.49 6.83
CA ALA A 18 15.54 13.98 6.05
C ALA A 18 15.08 14.90 4.91
N HIS A 19 15.71 16.07 4.79
CA HIS A 19 15.31 17.11 3.85
C HIS A 19 16.51 17.90 3.30
N ASP A 20 17.57 17.19 2.93
CA ASP A 20 18.73 17.77 2.27
C ASP A 20 18.44 18.29 0.85
N LEU A 21 19.37 19.07 0.31
CA LEU A 21 19.24 19.71 -0.99
C LEU A 21 19.08 18.69 -2.13
N GLN A 22 19.72 17.52 -2.05
CA GLN A 22 19.58 16.49 -3.07
C GLN A 22 18.14 15.99 -3.14
N ARG A 23 17.48 15.75 -2.00
CA ARG A 23 16.06 15.40 -1.95
C ARG A 23 15.18 16.53 -2.48
N GLN A 24 15.41 17.77 -2.07
CA GLN A 24 14.62 18.92 -2.51
C GLN A 24 14.65 19.08 -4.04
N VAL A 25 15.84 18.97 -4.66
CA VAL A 25 16.02 19.12 -6.10
C VAL A 25 15.43 17.94 -6.88
N LEU A 26 15.74 16.71 -6.49
CA LEU A 26 15.37 15.54 -7.29
C LEU A 26 13.90 15.12 -7.12
N GLU A 27 13.26 15.43 -5.98
CA GLU A 27 11.81 15.19 -5.80
C GLU A 27 10.97 16.03 -6.77
N ILE A 28 11.40 17.25 -7.13
CA ILE A 28 10.73 18.08 -8.15
C ILE A 28 10.62 17.33 -9.48
N THR A 29 11.75 16.77 -9.95
CA THR A 29 11.78 16.04 -11.23
C THR A 29 10.97 14.74 -11.15
N SER A 30 10.98 14.08 -9.98
CA SER A 30 10.21 12.85 -9.74
C SER A 30 8.70 13.12 -9.77
N PHE A 31 8.26 14.19 -9.08
CA PHE A 31 6.89 14.65 -9.02
C PHE A 31 6.34 14.99 -10.41
N LEU A 32 7.02 15.84 -11.17
CA LEU A 32 6.57 16.26 -12.51
C LEU A 32 6.49 15.08 -13.48
N ARG A 33 7.38 14.09 -13.34
CA ARG A 33 7.30 12.85 -14.10
C ARG A 33 6.08 12.00 -13.74
N VAL A 34 5.78 11.86 -12.44
CA VAL A 34 4.57 11.17 -11.98
C VAL A 34 3.33 11.88 -12.53
N MET A 35 3.26 13.22 -12.43
CA MET A 35 2.16 14.01 -13.01
C MET A 35 2.03 13.77 -14.51
N ASN A 36 3.13 13.83 -15.26
CA ASN A 36 3.12 13.65 -16.71
C ASN A 36 2.65 12.23 -17.10
N ASN A 37 3.08 11.20 -16.36
CA ASN A 37 2.61 9.83 -16.57
C ASN A 37 1.13 9.66 -16.21
N TYR A 38 0.69 10.26 -15.11
CA TYR A 38 -0.70 10.28 -14.69
C TYR A 38 -1.60 10.89 -15.76
N TYR A 39 -1.29 12.11 -16.23
CA TYR A 39 -2.08 12.76 -17.28
C TYR A 39 -2.00 12.05 -18.63
N LYS A 40 -0.86 11.44 -18.96
CA LYS A 40 -0.74 10.57 -20.15
C LYS A 40 -1.75 9.41 -20.07
N ARG A 41 -1.83 8.74 -18.92
CA ARG A 41 -2.75 7.62 -18.70
C ARG A 41 -4.20 8.09 -18.72
N LYS A 42 -4.50 9.21 -18.03
CA LYS A 42 -5.81 9.86 -18.04
C LYS A 42 -6.27 10.16 -19.47
N PHE A 43 -5.41 10.76 -20.29
CA PHE A 43 -5.69 11.06 -21.70
C PHE A 43 -5.95 9.78 -22.53
N GLN A 44 -5.15 8.72 -22.34
CA GLN A 44 -5.38 7.44 -23.01
C GLN A 44 -6.76 6.84 -22.67
N LEU A 45 -7.13 6.84 -21.39
CA LEU A 45 -8.43 6.35 -20.93
C LEU A 45 -9.58 7.22 -21.46
N GLN A 46 -9.43 8.54 -21.43
CA GLN A 46 -10.40 9.46 -22.00
C GLN A 46 -10.65 9.17 -23.48
N ASN A 47 -9.61 8.94 -24.28
CA ASN A 47 -9.75 8.60 -25.70
C ASN A 47 -10.45 7.25 -25.92
N GLN A 48 -10.25 6.27 -25.03
CA GLN A 48 -10.94 4.98 -25.10
C GLN A 48 -12.44 5.08 -24.78
N ILE A 49 -12.81 5.96 -23.84
CA ILE A 49 -14.20 6.09 -23.35
C ILE A 49 -15.00 7.10 -24.18
N LYS A 50 -14.34 8.10 -24.77
CA LYS A 50 -14.95 9.18 -25.56
C LYS A 50 -15.95 8.67 -26.62
N PRO A 51 -15.69 7.60 -27.41
CA PRO A 51 -16.66 7.08 -28.35
C PRO A 51 -17.94 6.53 -27.69
N LEU A 52 -17.81 5.82 -26.57
CA LEU A 52 -18.94 5.24 -25.81
C LEU A 52 -19.81 6.35 -25.21
N TYR A 53 -19.17 7.39 -24.69
CA TYR A 53 -19.85 8.54 -24.12
C TYR A 53 -20.56 9.40 -25.18
N LEU A 54 -19.91 9.64 -26.34
CA LEU A 54 -20.51 10.32 -27.49
C LEU A 54 -21.76 9.60 -28.01
N LYS A 55 -21.77 8.26 -27.97
CA LYS A 55 -22.93 7.44 -28.35
C LYS A 55 -24.13 7.64 -27.40
N LYS A 56 -23.88 7.81 -26.09
CA LYS A 56 -24.92 8.03 -25.06
C LYS A 56 -25.38 9.49 -24.92
N SER A 57 -24.54 10.47 -25.23
CA SER A 57 -24.75 11.88 -24.86
C SER A 57 -24.80 12.84 -26.06
N ARG A 58 -25.56 12.48 -27.12
CA ARG A 58 -25.56 13.14 -28.44
C ARG A 58 -25.78 14.68 -28.43
N LYS A 59 -26.38 15.29 -27.40
CA LYS A 59 -26.68 16.75 -27.36
C LYS A 59 -25.72 17.63 -26.53
N LYS A 60 -24.85 17.09 -25.65
CA LYS A 60 -24.04 17.92 -24.71
C LYS A 60 -22.58 18.19 -25.11
N LEU A 61 -22.10 17.68 -26.25
CA LEU A 61 -20.65 17.55 -26.56
C LEU A 61 -20.09 18.51 -27.62
N ILE A 62 -20.92 19.31 -28.28
CA ILE A 62 -20.43 20.20 -29.35
C ILE A 62 -19.47 21.27 -28.79
N ASN A 63 -19.64 21.68 -27.53
CA ASN A 63 -18.81 22.72 -26.90
C ASN A 63 -17.52 22.21 -26.21
N SER A 64 -17.35 20.91 -25.95
CA SER A 64 -16.19 20.40 -25.18
C SER A 64 -15.02 19.89 -26.04
N LYS A 65 -15.10 20.01 -27.37
CA LYS A 65 -14.11 19.44 -28.31
C LYS A 65 -12.72 20.10 -28.24
N LYS A 66 -12.59 21.31 -27.68
CA LYS A 66 -11.32 22.08 -27.66
C LYS A 66 -10.43 21.82 -26.45
N ASP A 67 -10.93 21.21 -25.36
CA ASP A 67 -10.14 21.01 -24.13
C ASP A 67 -9.58 19.59 -24.00
N ARG A 68 -8.26 19.47 -23.77
CA ARG A 68 -7.57 18.18 -23.55
C ARG A 68 -7.99 17.47 -22.25
N ASP A 69 -8.71 18.15 -21.35
CA ASP A 69 -9.25 17.58 -20.10
C ASP A 69 -10.76 17.83 -19.93
N TRP A 70 -11.55 17.56 -20.97
CA TRP A 70 -13.02 17.72 -20.98
C TRP A 70 -13.76 16.89 -19.91
N LEU A 71 -13.11 15.87 -19.32
CA LEU A 71 -13.69 15.06 -18.24
C LEU A 71 -13.75 15.84 -16.91
N HIS A 72 -12.86 16.82 -16.72
CA HIS A 72 -12.83 17.67 -15.53
C HIS A 72 -13.96 18.72 -15.53
N THR A 73 -14.50 19.07 -16.71
CA THR A 73 -15.60 20.02 -16.89
C THR A 73 -17.00 19.43 -16.70
N MET A 74 -17.13 18.11 -16.45
CA MET A 74 -18.43 17.49 -16.17
C MET A 74 -18.38 16.63 -14.90
N PRO A 75 -18.47 17.25 -13.69
CA PRO A 75 -18.43 16.55 -12.41
C PRO A 75 -19.51 15.46 -12.25
N ILE A 76 -20.60 15.56 -13.02
CA ILE A 76 -21.80 14.72 -12.89
C ILE A 76 -21.68 13.40 -13.66
N ASN A 77 -20.84 13.30 -14.70
CA ASN A 77 -20.77 12.11 -15.57
C ASN A 77 -19.66 11.10 -15.21
N LEU A 78 -18.79 11.44 -14.24
CA LEU A 78 -17.88 10.49 -13.61
C LEU A 78 -18.62 9.35 -12.89
N ASN A 79 -19.86 9.58 -12.43
CA ASN A 79 -20.68 8.54 -11.82
C ASN A 79 -21.28 7.56 -12.85
N ILE A 80 -21.56 8.02 -14.09
CA ILE A 80 -22.07 7.17 -15.20
C ILE A 80 -20.93 6.36 -15.83
N ILE A 81 -19.72 6.91 -15.84
CA ILE A 81 -18.51 6.25 -16.32
C ILE A 81 -17.86 5.42 -15.19
N LYS A 82 -18.27 5.59 -13.92
CA LYS A 82 -17.65 4.96 -12.75
C LYS A 82 -17.62 3.45 -12.85
N GLU A 83 -18.67 2.79 -13.34
CA GLU A 83 -18.65 1.32 -13.49
C GLU A 83 -17.60 0.86 -14.51
N ASP A 84 -17.50 1.50 -15.68
CA ASP A 84 -16.48 1.17 -16.68
C ASP A 84 -15.05 1.63 -16.30
N TYR A 85 -14.92 2.72 -15.53
CA TYR A 85 -13.64 3.25 -15.03
C TYR A 85 -13.11 2.43 -13.84
N ILE A 86 -14.01 1.98 -12.97
CA ILE A 86 -13.70 1.07 -11.85
C ILE A 86 -13.35 -0.32 -12.41
N ASN A 87 -14.10 -0.81 -13.41
CA ASN A 87 -13.84 -2.12 -14.04
C ASN A 87 -12.57 -2.14 -14.90
N LYS A 88 -12.07 -0.98 -15.35
CA LYS A 88 -10.75 -0.85 -16.01
C LYS A 88 -9.65 -0.35 -15.06
N LYS A 89 -9.46 -1.08 -13.95
CA LYS A 89 -8.19 -1.21 -13.21
C LYS A 89 -7.33 0.06 -13.08
N ASP A 90 -7.84 1.05 -12.37
CA ASP A 90 -6.98 1.84 -11.50
C ASP A 90 -7.38 1.57 -10.05
N SER A 91 -6.46 0.93 -9.35
CA SER A 91 -6.62 0.37 -8.01
C SER A 91 -6.56 1.44 -6.93
N PHE A 92 -7.46 2.41 -6.95
CA PHE A 92 -7.59 3.36 -5.86
C PHE A 92 -8.08 2.62 -4.61
N LYS A 93 -7.25 2.58 -3.57
CA LYS A 93 -7.59 1.86 -2.34
C LYS A 93 -8.72 2.58 -1.60
N PHE A 94 -8.68 3.92 -1.52
CA PHE A 94 -9.78 4.73 -1.00
C PHE A 94 -10.72 5.19 -2.14
N PRO A 95 -12.05 5.17 -1.97
CA PRO A 95 -12.97 5.64 -3.00
C PRO A 95 -12.75 7.15 -3.29
N ASP A 96 -12.78 7.55 -4.56
CA ASP A 96 -12.51 8.94 -5.00
C ASP A 96 -11.09 9.48 -4.65
N SER A 97 -10.09 8.61 -4.39
CA SER A 97 -8.71 9.06 -4.09
C SER A 97 -8.04 9.81 -5.24
N ILE A 98 -8.53 9.69 -6.47
CA ILE A 98 -8.11 10.53 -7.60
C ILE A 98 -8.34 12.01 -7.29
N LYS A 99 -9.53 12.38 -6.82
CA LYS A 99 -9.91 13.77 -6.58
C LYS A 99 -9.04 14.40 -5.52
N LEU A 100 -8.80 13.66 -4.43
CA LEU A 100 -7.88 14.06 -3.37
C LEU A 100 -6.50 14.36 -3.95
N PHE A 101 -5.98 13.46 -4.76
CA PHE A 101 -4.64 13.57 -5.28
C PHE A 101 -4.47 14.66 -6.32
N GLU A 102 -5.42 14.82 -7.24
CA GLU A 102 -5.40 15.95 -8.17
C GLU A 102 -5.39 17.27 -7.38
N THR A 103 -6.22 17.36 -6.33
CA THR A 103 -6.25 18.53 -5.44
C THR A 103 -4.93 18.71 -4.68
N TRP A 104 -4.33 17.61 -4.20
CA TRP A 104 -3.06 17.65 -3.47
C TRP A 104 -1.89 18.03 -4.39
N MET A 105 -1.78 17.44 -5.58
CA MET A 105 -0.75 17.81 -6.57
C MET A 105 -0.85 19.26 -7.03
N ASN A 106 -2.06 19.84 -7.05
CA ASN A 106 -2.23 21.26 -7.38
C ASN A 106 -1.54 22.19 -6.36
N LEU A 107 -1.18 21.73 -5.16
CA LEU A 107 -0.38 22.51 -4.21
C LEU A 107 1.10 22.70 -4.62
N GLY A 108 1.52 22.14 -5.76
CA GLY A 108 2.87 22.38 -6.30
C GLY A 108 3.97 21.84 -5.38
N ILE A 109 4.92 22.70 -5.02
CA ILE A 109 6.08 22.34 -4.18
C ILE A 109 5.64 21.76 -2.83
N GLU A 110 4.55 22.24 -2.25
CA GLU A 110 4.04 21.74 -0.97
C GLU A 110 3.46 20.32 -1.05
N ALA A 111 3.23 19.80 -2.25
CA ALA A 111 2.81 18.43 -2.45
C ALA A 111 4.00 17.45 -2.39
N LEU A 112 5.23 17.91 -2.62
CA LEU A 112 6.41 17.04 -2.78
C LEU A 112 6.73 16.20 -1.54
N PHE A 113 6.46 16.77 -0.36
CA PHE A 113 6.90 16.21 0.91
C PHE A 113 5.72 15.68 1.72
N PRO A 114 5.96 14.67 2.58
CA PRO A 114 4.92 14.17 3.46
C PRO A 114 4.50 15.29 4.42
N ARG A 115 3.19 15.39 4.68
CA ARG A 115 2.62 16.46 5.53
C ARG A 115 2.36 16.03 6.96
N ILE A 116 2.03 14.75 7.16
CA ILE A 116 1.70 14.19 8.46
C ILE A 116 2.31 12.80 8.59
N VAL A 117 2.51 12.37 9.83
CA VAL A 117 2.90 11.00 10.17
C VAL A 117 1.91 10.42 11.15
N LEU A 118 1.47 9.18 10.94
CA LEU A 118 0.63 8.46 11.88
C LEU A 118 1.43 7.36 12.58
N GLN A 119 1.30 7.27 13.89
CA GLN A 119 1.83 6.16 14.68
C GLN A 119 0.70 5.21 15.07
N PHE A 120 0.78 3.97 14.59
CA PHE A 120 -0.08 2.88 15.05
C PHE A 120 0.70 1.98 16.01
N LYS A 121 0.10 1.61 17.15
CA LYS A 121 0.64 0.61 18.07
C LYS A 121 0.01 -0.75 17.80
N PHE A 122 0.84 -1.78 17.84
CA PHE A 122 0.44 -3.18 17.72
C PHE A 122 1.16 -4.03 18.79
N PRO A 123 0.59 -5.16 19.22
CA PRO A 123 1.28 -6.09 20.11
C PRO A 123 2.61 -6.58 19.52
N GLY A 124 3.58 -6.88 20.38
CA GLY A 124 4.80 -7.57 19.96
C GLY A 124 4.48 -8.96 19.37
N PHE A 125 5.18 -9.34 18.30
CA PHE A 125 4.98 -10.61 17.60
C PHE A 125 6.20 -11.52 17.69
N LEU A 126 7.39 -10.93 17.75
CA LEU A 126 8.66 -11.63 17.86
C LEU A 126 9.00 -11.95 19.32
N LYS A 127 9.87 -12.94 19.52
CA LYS A 127 10.36 -13.31 20.86
C LYS A 127 10.97 -12.08 21.54
N LYS A 128 10.54 -11.80 22.78
CA LYS A 128 10.96 -10.64 23.60
C LYS A 128 10.47 -9.26 23.12
N GLU A 129 9.69 -9.19 22.04
CA GLU A 129 9.07 -7.94 21.57
C GLU A 129 7.86 -7.62 22.45
N LYS A 130 7.81 -6.40 22.99
CA LYS A 130 6.69 -5.92 23.81
C LYS A 130 5.63 -5.24 22.94
N VAL A 131 6.04 -4.24 22.17
CA VAL A 131 5.17 -3.36 21.39
C VAL A 131 5.83 -3.09 20.04
N ARG A 132 5.00 -3.06 18.98
CA ARG A 132 5.41 -2.71 17.64
C ARG A 132 4.75 -1.38 17.24
N ASN A 133 5.55 -0.37 16.90
CA ASN A 133 5.07 0.93 16.44
C ASN A 133 5.24 1.02 14.92
N VAL A 134 4.15 1.18 14.17
CA VAL A 134 4.18 1.44 12.73
C VAL A 134 4.03 2.93 12.50
N PHE A 135 5.07 3.57 11.97
CA PHE A 135 5.04 4.97 11.53
C PHE A 135 4.70 4.99 10.05
N GLN A 136 3.54 5.54 9.71
CA GLN A 136 3.05 5.63 8.35
C GLN A 136 3.15 7.07 7.83
N PHE A 137 3.80 7.21 6.67
CA PHE A 137 4.02 8.45 5.94
C PHE A 137 3.13 8.44 4.70
N ILE A 138 2.53 9.59 4.40
CA ILE A 138 1.65 9.74 3.24
C ILE A 138 2.31 10.72 2.27
N TYR A 139 2.56 10.25 1.05
CA TYR A 139 3.13 11.05 -0.02
C TYR A 139 2.08 11.39 -1.07
N SER A 140 2.18 12.58 -1.64
CA SER A 140 1.27 12.99 -2.71
C SER A 140 1.53 12.26 -4.01
N THR A 141 2.65 11.57 -4.21
CA THR A 141 3.01 10.91 -5.49
C THR A 141 3.35 9.44 -5.33
N SER A 142 3.24 8.69 -6.44
CA SER A 142 3.41 7.23 -6.48
C SER A 142 4.87 6.77 -6.61
N ARG A 143 5.17 5.54 -6.17
CA ARG A 143 6.37 4.73 -6.43
C ARG A 143 6.59 4.59 -7.94
N GLY A 144 7.33 5.52 -8.51
CA GLY A 144 8.04 5.28 -9.75
C GLY A 144 9.45 4.87 -9.40
N PHE A 145 10.05 3.91 -10.11
CA PHE A 145 11.51 3.82 -10.07
C PHE A 145 12.07 5.18 -10.46
N GLY A 146 12.62 5.87 -9.46
CA GLY A 146 13.21 7.20 -9.53
C GLY A 146 14.48 7.21 -10.36
N PHE A 147 14.45 6.78 -11.62
CA PHE A 147 15.55 7.11 -12.52
C PHE A 147 15.56 8.61 -12.71
N PRO A 148 16.64 9.29 -12.33
CA PRO A 148 16.68 10.72 -12.41
C PRO A 148 16.67 11.16 -13.88
N ILE A 149 16.07 12.31 -14.13
CA ILE A 149 15.99 12.86 -15.49
C ILE A 149 17.35 13.45 -15.83
N TYR A 150 17.98 12.88 -16.85
CA TYR A 150 19.28 13.26 -17.35
C TYR A 150 19.16 13.90 -18.73
N PHE A 151 19.73 15.09 -18.90
CA PHE A 151 19.89 15.74 -20.19
C PHE A 151 21.35 15.68 -20.65
N GLY A 152 21.60 15.96 -21.94
CA GLY A 152 22.98 16.09 -22.42
C GLY A 152 23.74 17.22 -21.70
N PRO A 153 25.09 17.14 -21.59
CA PRO A 153 25.93 18.20 -21.02
C PRO A 153 25.61 19.61 -21.55
N GLU A 154 25.23 19.71 -22.82
CA GLU A 154 24.89 20.96 -23.50
C GLU A 154 23.69 21.65 -22.86
N PHE A 155 22.70 20.89 -22.38
CA PHE A 155 21.53 21.43 -21.68
C PHE A 155 21.92 22.14 -20.38
N TYR A 156 22.88 21.56 -19.65
CA TYR A 156 23.41 22.15 -18.43
C TYR A 156 24.44 23.25 -18.72
N GLY A 157 24.84 23.39 -19.99
CA GLY A 157 25.69 24.45 -20.49
C GLY A 157 27.16 24.26 -20.18
N TYR A 158 27.63 23.01 -20.15
CA TYR A 158 29.05 22.66 -20.14
C TYR A 158 29.38 21.71 -21.31
N LYS A 159 30.55 21.86 -21.92
CA LYS A 159 31.05 20.95 -22.96
C LYS A 159 31.91 19.88 -22.28
N PHE A 160 31.48 18.63 -22.34
CA PHE A 160 32.23 17.53 -21.74
C PHE A 160 33.23 16.96 -22.76
N LYS A 161 34.53 17.21 -22.56
CA LYS A 161 35.60 16.84 -23.52
C LYS A 161 35.66 15.33 -23.83
N PHE A 162 35.22 14.47 -22.90
CA PHE A 162 35.16 13.02 -23.08
C PHE A 162 33.74 12.50 -23.36
N SER A 163 32.82 13.35 -23.84
CA SER A 163 31.41 12.99 -24.04
C SER A 163 31.28 11.74 -24.89
N ARG A 164 31.96 11.69 -26.04
CA ARG A 164 31.95 10.54 -26.95
C ARG A 164 32.36 9.20 -26.31
N ILE A 165 33.21 9.20 -25.30
CA ILE A 165 33.70 7.97 -24.65
C ILE A 165 32.70 7.47 -23.60
N LEU A 166 32.07 8.38 -22.84
CA LEU A 166 31.07 8.03 -21.83
C LEU A 166 29.64 8.01 -22.38
N GLU A 167 29.38 8.57 -23.56
CA GLU A 167 28.06 8.60 -24.21
C GLU A 167 27.45 7.21 -24.40
N PRO A 168 28.21 6.19 -24.86
CA PRO A 168 27.70 4.83 -24.96
C PRO A 168 27.28 4.30 -23.59
N LEU A 169 28.02 4.62 -22.54
CA LEU A 169 27.77 4.18 -21.17
C LEU A 169 26.54 4.90 -20.57
N LEU A 170 26.38 6.20 -20.82
CA LEU A 170 25.21 7.00 -20.44
C LEU A 170 23.95 6.62 -21.23
N LYS A 171 24.07 6.38 -22.55
CA LYS A 171 22.97 5.89 -23.40
C LYS A 171 22.59 4.46 -23.05
N TRP A 172 23.56 3.58 -22.84
CA TRP A 172 23.33 2.20 -22.43
C TRP A 172 22.63 2.17 -21.08
N SER A 173 23.07 2.97 -20.13
CA SER A 173 22.48 2.99 -18.79
C SER A 173 21.09 3.66 -18.77
N TYR A 174 20.84 4.68 -19.61
CA TYR A 174 19.49 5.18 -19.91
C TYR A 174 18.61 4.11 -20.56
N ASN A 175 19.13 3.39 -21.56
CA ASN A 175 18.43 2.33 -22.26
C ASN A 175 18.13 1.15 -21.32
N VAL A 176 19.06 0.71 -20.48
CA VAL A 176 18.85 -0.35 -19.48
C VAL A 176 17.80 0.09 -18.46
N SER A 177 17.85 1.34 -17.99
CA SER A 177 16.85 1.88 -17.07
C SER A 177 15.46 1.99 -17.72
N HIS A 178 15.41 2.40 -18.98
CA HIS A 178 14.19 2.50 -19.78
C HIS A 178 13.64 1.11 -20.12
N LEU A 179 14.49 0.17 -20.51
CA LEU A 179 14.16 -1.23 -20.80
C LEU A 179 13.76 -1.97 -19.53
N ALA A 180 14.39 -1.69 -18.38
CA ALA A 180 13.96 -2.20 -17.09
C ALA A 180 12.58 -1.65 -16.72
N ASN A 181 12.34 -0.36 -16.89
CA ASN A 181 11.00 0.23 -16.75
C ASN A 181 9.99 -0.40 -17.72
N GLN A 182 10.36 -0.62 -18.99
CA GLN A 182 9.50 -1.26 -19.98
C GLN A 182 9.24 -2.74 -19.67
N ALA A 183 10.24 -3.48 -19.20
CA ALA A 183 10.13 -4.87 -18.78
C ALA A 183 9.26 -4.98 -17.52
N ILE A 184 9.38 -4.04 -16.59
CA ILE A 184 8.46 -3.90 -15.45
C ILE A 184 7.04 -3.59 -15.95
N ILE A 185 6.87 -2.72 -16.94
CA ILE A 185 5.56 -2.40 -17.55
C ILE A 185 4.95 -3.63 -18.25
N LEU A 186 5.75 -4.36 -19.04
CA LEU A 186 5.36 -5.58 -19.75
C LEU A 186 5.03 -6.73 -18.77
N GLY A 187 5.89 -6.95 -17.78
CA GLY A 187 5.68 -7.91 -16.70
C GLY A 187 4.44 -7.58 -15.88
N ASN A 188 4.20 -6.30 -15.57
CA ASN A 188 2.98 -5.86 -14.87
C ASN A 188 1.72 -6.06 -15.72
N LYS A 189 1.81 -5.86 -17.04
CA LYS A 189 0.70 -6.10 -17.99
C LYS A 189 0.37 -7.60 -18.07
N LEU A 190 1.38 -8.47 -18.10
CA LEU A 190 1.25 -9.93 -18.07
C LEU A 190 0.68 -10.44 -16.74
N LEU A 191 1.22 -9.95 -15.62
CA LEU A 191 0.87 -10.40 -14.27
C LEU A 191 -0.34 -9.67 -13.68
N LYS A 192 -0.97 -8.76 -14.44
CA LYS A 192 -2.08 -7.91 -14.00
C LYS A 192 -1.75 -7.15 -12.69
N PHE A 193 -0.48 -6.87 -12.42
CA PHE A 193 -0.07 -6.17 -11.20
C PHE A 193 -0.59 -4.73 -11.24
N LYS A 194 -1.39 -4.41 -10.23
CA LYS A 194 -1.94 -3.08 -9.94
C LYS A 194 -0.80 -2.13 -9.53
N ARG A 195 -0.33 -1.23 -10.41
CA ARG A 195 0.53 -0.09 -10.00
C ARG A 195 0.41 1.15 -10.88
N HIS A 196 -0.10 2.22 -10.28
CA HIS A 196 0.53 3.52 -10.02
C HIS A 196 -0.54 4.31 -9.26
N HIS A 197 -0.36 4.46 -7.94
CA HIS A 197 -1.42 4.98 -7.10
C HIS A 197 -1.15 6.43 -6.71
N PRO A 198 -2.12 7.31 -6.88
CA PRO A 198 -2.12 8.58 -6.21
C PRO A 198 -2.33 8.43 -4.70
N GLY A 199 -1.45 9.05 -3.89
CA GLY A 199 -1.48 8.95 -2.43
C GLY A 199 -0.87 7.65 -1.90
N GLU A 200 0.45 7.62 -1.73
CA GLU A 200 1.13 6.41 -1.28
C GLU A 200 1.48 6.42 0.21
N PHE A 201 1.31 5.24 0.80
CA PHE A 201 1.59 4.97 2.20
C PHE A 201 2.89 4.20 2.30
N GLU A 202 3.89 4.87 2.85
CA GLU A 202 5.15 4.28 3.22
C GLU A 202 5.23 4.10 4.71
N SER A 203 6.03 3.15 5.17
CA SER A 203 6.07 2.83 6.60
C SER A 203 7.45 2.43 7.08
N VAL A 204 7.68 2.67 8.36
CA VAL A 204 8.81 2.15 9.13
C VAL A 204 8.25 1.56 10.42
N ILE A 205 8.78 0.42 10.83
CA ILE A 205 8.45 -0.15 12.13
C ILE A 205 9.55 0.20 13.13
N ILE A 206 9.15 0.60 14.33
CA ILE A 206 10.01 0.66 15.51
C ILE A 206 9.42 -0.24 16.59
N SER A 207 10.13 -1.31 16.91
CA SER A 207 9.73 -2.30 17.89
C SER A 207 10.46 -2.08 19.21
N GLU A 208 9.72 -2.09 20.31
CA GLU A 208 10.24 -2.11 21.67
C GLU A 208 10.38 -3.56 22.16
N TYR A 209 11.54 -3.89 22.72
CA TYR A 209 11.85 -5.17 23.33
C TYR A 209 12.05 -5.02 24.86
N PHE A 210 12.21 -6.15 25.56
CA PHE A 210 12.68 -6.13 26.95
C PHE A 210 14.00 -5.36 27.12
N ASN A 211 14.22 -4.85 28.34
CA ASN A 211 15.34 -3.98 28.71
C ASN A 211 15.39 -2.66 27.92
N ASN A 212 14.23 -2.22 27.44
CA ASN A 212 14.04 -1.00 26.66
C ASN A 212 14.95 -0.91 25.43
N THR A 213 15.25 -2.05 24.83
CA THR A 213 15.97 -2.14 23.56
C THR A 213 14.98 -1.87 22.42
N TYR A 214 15.32 -0.96 21.53
CA TYR A 214 14.51 -0.63 20.36
C TYR A 214 15.15 -1.15 19.08
N LYS A 215 14.35 -1.69 18.16
CA LYS A 215 14.82 -2.11 16.83
C LYS A 215 13.94 -1.51 15.73
N GLY A 216 14.56 -1.07 14.65
CA GLY A 216 13.91 -0.47 13.49
C GLY A 216 13.84 -1.45 12.32
N ILE A 217 12.71 -1.51 11.63
CA ILE A 217 12.54 -2.27 10.39
C ILE A 217 12.23 -1.28 9.26
N ASP A 218 13.21 -1.13 8.37
CA ASP A 218 13.08 -0.30 7.18
C ASP A 218 12.18 -0.97 6.13
N THR A 219 11.76 -0.16 5.15
CA THR A 219 11.19 -0.65 3.90
C THR A 219 12.19 -0.56 2.73
N LEU A 220 11.95 -1.39 1.71
CA LEU A 220 12.61 -1.46 0.42
C LEU A 220 11.59 -1.12 -0.67
N LEU A 221 12.06 -0.78 -1.88
CA LEU A 221 11.30 -0.60 -3.13
C LEU A 221 9.83 -0.96 -3.00
N HIS A 222 8.96 0.02 -3.15
CA HIS A 222 7.52 -0.17 -3.00
C HIS A 222 7.06 -0.62 -1.61
N GLY A 223 7.70 -0.11 -0.55
CA GLY A 223 7.27 -0.26 0.83
C GLY A 223 7.29 -1.69 1.39
N TYR A 224 8.07 -2.62 0.80
CA TYR A 224 8.23 -3.96 1.35
C TYR A 224 9.18 -3.93 2.54
N PHE A 225 8.77 -4.45 3.70
CA PHE A 225 9.64 -4.51 4.87
C PHE A 225 10.88 -5.37 4.64
N LYS A 226 12.02 -4.91 5.19
CA LYS A 226 13.21 -5.75 5.35
C LYS A 226 12.95 -6.80 6.43
N ASN A 227 13.60 -7.94 6.31
CA ASN A 227 13.50 -9.01 7.32
C ASN A 227 14.56 -8.90 8.43
N GLU A 228 15.40 -7.88 8.39
CA GLU A 228 16.53 -7.69 9.31
C GLU A 228 16.29 -6.43 10.13
N PRO A 229 15.75 -6.56 11.37
CA PRO A 229 15.60 -5.44 12.28
C PRO A 229 16.97 -4.88 12.64
N LYS A 230 17.16 -3.58 12.43
CA LYS A 230 18.35 -2.84 12.80
C LYS A 230 18.25 -2.41 14.26
N ASP A 231 19.31 -2.59 15.03
CA ASP A 231 19.34 -2.12 16.41
C ASP A 231 19.31 -0.59 16.49
N LEU A 232 18.30 -0.05 17.18
CA LEU A 232 18.17 1.37 17.48
C LEU A 232 18.84 1.73 18.81
N GLY A 233 19.13 0.77 19.68
CA GLY A 233 19.77 0.99 20.98
C GLY A 233 18.78 0.97 22.13
N VAL A 234 19.29 1.27 23.32
CA VAL A 234 18.50 1.30 24.56
C VAL A 234 18.06 2.73 24.83
N PHE A 235 16.76 2.93 25.02
CA PHE A 235 16.18 4.25 25.33
C PHE A 235 15.16 4.13 26.45
N SER A 236 14.85 5.23 27.14
CA SER A 236 13.80 5.22 28.17
C SER A 236 12.39 5.10 27.60
N SER A 237 12.16 5.59 26.37
CA SER A 237 10.84 5.58 25.73
C SER A 237 10.93 5.71 24.20
N ILE A 238 9.80 5.52 23.50
CA ILE A 238 9.71 5.73 22.06
C ILE A 238 9.93 7.20 21.68
N GLU A 239 9.52 8.14 22.53
CA GLU A 239 9.76 9.57 22.33
C GLU A 239 11.27 9.87 22.33
N SER A 240 12.03 9.25 23.24
CA SER A 240 13.49 9.35 23.28
C SER A 240 14.13 8.78 22.00
N VAL A 241 13.61 7.67 21.46
CA VAL A 241 14.04 7.13 20.15
C VAL A 241 13.80 8.17 19.05
N LEU A 242 12.62 8.79 19.01
CA LEU A 242 12.23 9.75 17.97
C LEU A 242 13.04 11.06 18.04
N GLN A 243 13.45 11.50 19.23
CA GLN A 243 14.32 12.66 19.40
C GLN A 243 15.74 12.42 18.88
N ASN A 244 16.24 11.19 19.05
CA ASN A 244 17.60 10.76 18.68
C ASN A 244 17.71 10.09 17.30
N SER A 245 16.58 9.98 16.59
CA SER A 245 16.51 9.34 15.28
C SER A 245 15.92 10.29 14.24
N MET A 246 16.19 9.96 12.98
CA MET A 246 15.64 10.67 11.84
C MET A 246 15.15 9.66 10.81
N PHE A 247 13.96 9.92 10.27
CA PHE A 247 13.40 9.16 9.16
C PHE A 247 14.00 9.62 7.84
N TYR A 248 14.34 8.67 6.99
CA TYR A 248 14.89 8.89 5.65
C TYR A 248 13.98 8.22 4.63
N TYR A 249 13.80 8.85 3.48
CA TYR A 249 13.16 8.22 2.34
C TYR A 249 14.09 8.24 1.13
N SER A 250 13.99 7.23 0.26
CA SER A 250 14.65 7.26 -1.05
C SER A 250 13.82 8.08 -2.04
N ILE A 251 14.54 8.76 -2.93
CA ILE A 251 13.96 9.74 -3.85
C ILE A 251 13.13 9.01 -4.91
N GLY A 252 11.88 9.43 -5.09
CA GLY A 252 10.95 8.95 -6.12
C GLY A 252 10.25 7.61 -5.85
N ASP A 253 10.85 6.66 -5.12
CA ASP A 253 10.19 5.43 -4.66
C ASP A 253 9.72 5.48 -3.20
N HIS A 254 10.14 6.52 -2.47
CA HIS A 254 9.80 6.87 -1.09
C HIS A 254 10.03 5.76 -0.05
N ALA A 255 10.82 4.73 -0.35
CA ALA A 255 11.09 3.66 0.61
C ALA A 255 11.77 4.22 1.87
N MET A 256 11.16 3.93 3.02
CA MET A 256 11.48 4.60 4.28
C MET A 256 12.50 3.82 5.12
N LYS A 257 13.34 4.56 5.84
CA LYS A 257 14.39 4.04 6.71
C LYS A 257 14.50 4.88 7.97
N ILE A 258 15.04 4.29 9.03
CA ILE A 258 15.37 5.02 10.26
C ILE A 258 16.87 5.00 10.56
N LYS A 259 17.42 6.17 10.88
CA LYS A 259 18.83 6.34 11.20
C LYS A 259 19.00 7.09 12.53
N LYS A 260 20.00 6.69 13.31
CA LYS A 260 20.44 7.37 14.52
C LYS A 260 21.40 8.50 14.17
N ASN A 261 21.51 9.50 15.05
CA ASN A 261 22.65 10.42 15.13
C ASN A 261 23.02 11.06 13.78
N VAL A 262 22.04 11.51 12.99
CA VAL A 262 22.35 12.09 11.69
C VAL A 262 22.31 13.61 11.72
N THR A 263 23.38 14.20 11.22
CA THR A 263 23.55 15.62 10.97
C THR A 263 23.02 15.97 9.57
N GLY A 264 22.19 17.01 9.45
CA GLY A 264 21.71 17.49 8.16
C GLY A 264 20.40 18.28 8.26
N LYS A 265 19.97 18.87 7.14
CA LYS A 265 18.68 19.58 7.06
C LYS A 265 17.52 18.59 7.26
N THR A 266 16.58 18.97 8.10
CA THR A 266 15.40 18.19 8.45
C THR A 266 14.12 18.94 8.18
N LEU A 267 13.09 18.20 7.78
CA LEU A 267 11.70 18.64 7.80
C LEU A 267 11.03 18.07 9.05
N THR A 268 10.45 18.96 9.86
CA THR A 268 9.71 18.58 11.07
C THR A 268 8.25 18.35 10.69
N LEU A 269 7.73 17.16 10.99
CA LEU A 269 6.35 16.79 10.67
C LEU A 269 5.53 16.53 11.93
N PRO A 270 4.25 16.94 11.95
CA PRO A 270 3.33 16.59 13.02
C PRO A 270 3.09 15.08 13.07
N LEU A 271 3.14 14.52 14.28
CA LEU A 271 2.86 13.12 14.57
C LEU A 271 1.48 12.98 15.20
N ILE A 272 0.60 12.23 14.54
CA ILE A 272 -0.66 11.78 15.11
C ILE A 272 -0.40 10.45 15.83
N THR A 273 -0.41 10.48 17.16
CA THR A 273 -0.11 9.31 17.98
C THR A 273 -1.25 8.29 17.98
N HIS A 274 -0.95 7.04 18.36
CA HIS A 274 -1.95 6.00 18.54
C HIS A 274 -3.07 6.43 19.49
N ASN A 275 -2.73 7.07 20.61
CA ASN A 275 -3.72 7.53 21.59
C ASN A 275 -4.65 8.60 20.99
N SER A 276 -4.09 9.51 20.19
CA SER A 276 -4.88 10.51 19.45
C SER A 276 -5.82 9.85 18.44
N ILE A 277 -5.38 8.77 17.78
CA ILE A 277 -6.21 8.00 16.84
C ILE A 277 -7.37 7.33 17.57
N VAL A 278 -7.10 6.65 18.70
CA VAL A 278 -8.13 6.01 19.52
C VAL A 278 -9.16 7.04 20.00
N LYS A 279 -8.70 8.15 20.61
CA LYS A 279 -9.58 9.20 21.15
C LYS A 279 -10.44 9.85 20.07
N LYS A 280 -9.86 10.16 18.91
CA LYS A 280 -10.55 10.93 17.86
C LYS A 280 -11.40 10.06 16.96
N TYR A 281 -10.91 8.89 16.56
CA TYR A 281 -11.55 8.06 15.53
C TYR A 281 -12.24 6.82 16.10
N ASP A 282 -12.09 6.52 17.39
CA ASP A 282 -12.60 5.30 18.02
C ASP A 282 -12.05 4.03 17.35
N ILE A 283 -10.74 4.05 17.04
CA ILE A 283 -10.03 2.98 16.34
C ILE A 283 -8.87 2.48 17.21
N ASP A 284 -9.03 1.27 17.74
CA ASP A 284 -8.00 0.57 18.52
C ASP A 284 -7.58 -0.76 17.86
N PHE A 285 -6.66 -0.65 16.90
CA PHE A 285 -6.04 -1.81 16.29
C PHE A 285 -5.20 -2.64 17.28
N TYR A 286 -4.66 -2.04 18.34
CA TYR A 286 -3.82 -2.76 19.31
C TYR A 286 -4.66 -3.81 20.04
N SER A 287 -5.80 -3.39 20.60
CA SER A 287 -6.72 -4.27 21.32
C SER A 287 -7.32 -5.33 20.40
N TYR A 288 -7.71 -4.96 19.19
CA TYR A 288 -8.20 -5.93 18.20
C TYR A 288 -7.15 -7.01 17.90
N VAL A 289 -5.92 -6.60 17.57
CA VAL A 289 -4.85 -7.53 17.20
C VAL A 289 -4.42 -8.38 18.40
N ARG A 290 -4.51 -7.86 19.63
CA ARG A 290 -4.29 -8.66 20.84
C ARG A 290 -5.27 -9.82 20.94
N LYS A 291 -6.57 -9.59 20.69
CA LYS A 291 -7.58 -10.66 20.60
C LYS A 291 -7.23 -11.64 19.47
N LEU A 292 -6.84 -11.13 18.30
CA LEU A 292 -6.47 -11.97 17.15
C LEU A 292 -5.29 -12.90 17.48
N LEU A 293 -4.28 -12.41 18.21
CA LEU A 293 -3.15 -13.23 18.63
C LEU A 293 -3.54 -14.30 19.66
N THR A 294 -4.50 -14.02 20.55
CA THR A 294 -5.09 -15.03 21.44
C THR A 294 -5.78 -16.14 20.64
N VAL A 295 -6.60 -15.77 19.65
CA VAL A 295 -7.24 -16.76 18.76
C VAL A 295 -6.19 -17.55 17.98
N ASN A 296 -5.16 -16.90 17.42
CA ASN A 296 -4.06 -17.60 16.76
C ASN A 296 -3.35 -18.61 17.69
N LYS A 297 -3.18 -18.30 18.98
CA LYS A 297 -2.63 -19.24 19.97
C LYS A 297 -3.54 -20.45 20.16
N LEU A 298 -4.86 -20.24 20.28
CA LEU A 298 -5.85 -21.32 20.34
C LEU A 298 -5.78 -22.21 19.09
N LEU A 299 -5.76 -21.61 17.89
CA LEU A 299 -5.65 -22.35 16.63
C LEU A 299 -4.37 -23.21 16.59
N ILE A 300 -3.23 -22.70 17.05
CA ILE A 300 -1.97 -23.46 17.12
C ILE A 300 -2.11 -24.66 18.07
N GLN A 301 -2.73 -24.48 19.24
CA GLN A 301 -2.98 -25.57 20.19
C GLN A 301 -3.86 -26.66 19.56
N LYS A 302 -4.95 -26.28 18.88
CA LYS A 302 -5.83 -27.23 18.20
C LYS A 302 -5.15 -27.93 17.02
N ILE A 303 -4.31 -27.25 16.24
CA ILE A 303 -3.49 -27.86 15.18
C ILE A 303 -2.61 -28.97 15.75
N ASN A 304 -1.90 -28.70 16.85
CA ASN A 304 -1.03 -29.68 17.49
C ASN A 304 -1.82 -30.86 18.05
N PHE A 305 -2.94 -30.59 18.73
CA PHE A 305 -3.85 -31.61 19.23
C PHE A 305 -4.33 -32.58 18.13
N TYR A 306 -4.84 -32.05 17.01
CA TYR A 306 -5.30 -32.88 15.89
C TYR A 306 -4.16 -33.58 15.15
N LYS A 307 -2.97 -32.98 15.11
CA LYS A 307 -1.76 -33.62 14.57
C LYS A 307 -1.36 -34.83 15.42
N GLU A 308 -1.41 -34.72 16.74
CA GLU A 308 -1.09 -35.82 17.66
C GLU A 308 -2.11 -36.96 17.57
N LEU A 309 -3.42 -36.65 17.60
CA LEU A 309 -4.47 -37.66 17.44
C LEU A 309 -4.34 -38.41 16.11
N ARG A 310 -4.12 -37.67 15.02
CA ARG A 310 -3.88 -38.25 13.70
C ARG A 310 -2.65 -39.17 13.68
N ASN A 311 -1.54 -38.73 14.27
CA ASN A 311 -0.31 -39.52 14.32
C ASN A 311 -0.46 -40.79 15.18
N LYS A 312 -1.18 -40.71 16.32
CA LYS A 312 -1.49 -41.89 17.15
C LYS A 312 -2.26 -42.95 16.35
N LEU A 313 -3.30 -42.54 15.62
CA LEU A 313 -4.06 -43.45 14.76
C LEU A 313 -3.22 -44.04 13.63
N ILE A 314 -2.37 -43.24 12.97
CA ILE A 314 -1.46 -43.75 11.93
C ILE A 314 -0.48 -44.77 12.54
N ASN A 315 0.02 -44.51 13.74
CA ASN A 315 0.96 -45.41 14.42
C ASN A 315 0.33 -46.74 14.85
N GLN A 316 -0.98 -46.77 15.11
CA GLN A 316 -1.74 -47.99 15.41
C GLN A 316 -2.01 -48.86 14.17
N LEU A 317 -1.85 -48.35 12.96
CA LEU A 317 -2.00 -49.15 11.73
C LEU A 317 -0.92 -50.24 11.63
N LYS A 318 -1.29 -51.41 11.10
CA LYS A 318 -0.34 -52.47 10.72
C LYS A 318 0.65 -51.94 9.67
N ARG A 319 1.87 -52.52 9.59
CA ARG A 319 2.92 -52.06 8.66
C ARG A 319 2.44 -51.95 7.21
N ILE A 320 1.67 -52.94 6.73
CA ILE A 320 1.11 -52.97 5.37
C ILE A 320 0.13 -51.81 5.14
N ASP A 321 -0.74 -51.53 6.12
CA ASP A 321 -1.73 -50.46 6.04
C ASP A 321 -1.09 -49.07 6.12
N LYS A 322 0.02 -48.91 6.87
CA LYS A 322 0.83 -47.69 6.85
C LYS A 322 1.41 -47.40 5.47
N ILE A 323 1.93 -48.42 4.78
CA ILE A 323 2.48 -48.28 3.42
C ILE A 323 1.36 -47.92 2.45
N LYS A 324 0.22 -48.64 2.49
CA LYS A 324 -0.96 -48.33 1.67
C LYS A 324 -1.47 -46.91 1.91
N TYR A 325 -1.54 -46.47 3.17
CA TYR A 325 -1.95 -45.11 3.54
C TYR A 325 -0.99 -44.04 3.00
N ARG A 326 0.33 -44.26 3.07
CA ARG A 326 1.33 -43.33 2.50
C ARG A 326 1.24 -43.25 0.97
N LEU A 327 0.99 -44.37 0.29
CA LEU A 327 0.76 -44.40 -1.16
C LEU A 327 -0.55 -43.70 -1.56
N GLU A 328 -1.61 -43.82 -0.75
CA GLU A 328 -2.84 -43.06 -0.94
C GLU A 328 -2.59 -41.55 -0.75
N GLN A 329 -1.82 -41.14 0.27
CA GLN A 329 -1.45 -39.74 0.47
C GLN A 329 -0.64 -39.16 -0.68
N SER A 330 0.35 -39.88 -1.20
CA SER A 330 1.19 -39.38 -2.30
C SER A 330 0.39 -39.23 -3.59
N LYS A 331 -0.49 -40.18 -3.90
CA LYS A 331 -1.46 -40.07 -4.99
C LYS A 331 -2.43 -38.90 -4.80
N HIS A 332 -2.88 -38.67 -3.57
CA HIS A 332 -3.75 -37.55 -3.23
C HIS A 332 -3.03 -36.19 -3.39
N PHE A 333 -1.77 -36.09 -2.96
CA PHE A 333 -0.96 -34.88 -3.13
C PHE A 333 -0.69 -34.56 -4.60
N ALA A 334 -0.37 -35.57 -5.41
CA ALA A 334 -0.21 -35.41 -6.86
C ALA A 334 -1.51 -34.97 -7.55
N LYS A 335 -2.67 -35.43 -7.07
CA LYS A 335 -4.01 -35.03 -7.58
C LYS A 335 -4.49 -33.67 -7.09
N GLU A 336 -4.12 -33.22 -5.89
CA GLU A 336 -4.40 -31.86 -5.43
C GLU A 336 -3.68 -30.81 -6.29
N ILE A 337 -2.49 -31.14 -6.80
CA ILE A 337 -1.76 -30.30 -7.75
C ILE A 337 -2.49 -30.20 -9.10
N THR A 338 -3.23 -31.23 -9.53
CA THR A 338 -3.91 -31.30 -10.83
C THR A 338 -5.41 -30.91 -10.83
N LYS A 339 -5.93 -30.31 -9.75
CA LYS A 339 -7.31 -29.77 -9.65
C LYS A 339 -8.41 -30.76 -10.04
N MET A 340 -8.64 -31.78 -9.23
CA MET A 340 -9.97 -32.42 -9.15
C MET A 340 -10.41 -32.60 -7.70
N SER A 341 -11.58 -32.04 -7.39
CA SER A 341 -12.32 -32.25 -6.14
C SER A 341 -12.62 -33.73 -5.98
N GLN A 342 -12.10 -34.41 -4.96
CA GLN A 342 -12.54 -35.77 -4.64
C GLN A 342 -12.72 -36.00 -3.13
N LYS A 343 -13.83 -36.71 -2.85
CA LYS A 343 -14.25 -37.25 -1.56
C LYS A 343 -13.20 -38.23 -1.02
N LEU A 344 -13.02 -38.20 0.29
CA LEU A 344 -12.06 -38.98 1.06
C LEU A 344 -12.10 -40.49 0.76
N SER A 345 -10.92 -41.13 0.86
CA SER A 345 -10.81 -42.59 0.99
C SER A 345 -11.66 -43.06 2.18
N LYS A 346 -12.68 -43.88 1.91
CA LYS A 346 -13.56 -44.49 2.93
C LYS A 346 -12.79 -45.42 3.89
N LYS A 347 -11.53 -45.77 3.57
CA LYS A 347 -10.73 -46.77 4.25
C LYS A 347 -10.16 -46.31 5.61
N TYR A 348 -9.95 -45.01 5.79
CA TYR A 348 -9.39 -44.44 7.04
C TYR A 348 -10.17 -43.20 7.53
N PRO A 349 -11.47 -43.35 7.87
CA PRO A 349 -12.36 -42.22 8.09
C PRO A 349 -11.92 -41.30 9.24
N GLN A 350 -11.43 -41.85 10.35
CA GLN A 350 -11.00 -41.04 11.51
C GLN A 350 -9.67 -40.29 11.27
N ILE A 351 -8.70 -40.94 10.62
CA ILE A 351 -7.42 -40.29 10.26
C ILE A 351 -7.68 -39.12 9.29
N ASN A 352 -8.59 -39.33 8.34
CA ASN A 352 -8.99 -38.31 7.39
C ASN A 352 -9.77 -37.17 8.05
N LYS A 353 -10.71 -37.47 8.96
CA LYS A 353 -11.43 -36.48 9.77
C LYS A 353 -10.46 -35.55 10.50
N TYR A 354 -9.50 -36.10 11.27
CA TYR A 354 -8.49 -35.26 11.96
C TYR A 354 -7.56 -34.52 10.99
N GLY A 355 -7.30 -35.09 9.80
CA GLY A 355 -6.65 -34.38 8.70
C GLY A 355 -7.41 -33.12 8.29
N HIS A 356 -8.73 -33.21 8.11
CA HIS A 356 -9.58 -32.06 7.77
C HIS A 356 -9.62 -31.00 8.87
N TYR A 357 -9.80 -31.39 10.14
CA TYR A 357 -9.70 -30.45 11.26
C TYR A 357 -8.39 -29.67 11.22
N LYS A 358 -7.27 -30.39 11.13
CA LYS A 358 -5.93 -29.79 11.07
C LYS A 358 -5.80 -28.82 9.88
N ILE A 359 -6.17 -29.25 8.66
CA ILE A 359 -6.04 -28.45 7.44
C ILE A 359 -6.93 -27.20 7.49
N LEU A 360 -8.18 -27.34 7.93
CA LEU A 360 -9.11 -26.23 8.07
C LEU A 360 -8.57 -25.18 9.05
N ILE A 361 -8.11 -25.61 10.23
CA ILE A 361 -7.54 -24.71 11.24
C ILE A 361 -6.25 -24.05 10.74
N GLU A 362 -5.37 -24.77 10.04
CA GLU A 362 -4.17 -24.21 9.40
C GLU A 362 -4.53 -23.13 8.37
N LYS A 363 -5.59 -23.34 7.58
CA LYS A 363 -6.07 -22.37 6.59
C LYS A 363 -6.69 -21.14 7.25
N ILE A 364 -7.53 -21.31 8.27
CA ILE A 364 -8.09 -20.20 9.07
C ILE A 364 -6.96 -19.37 9.68
N ARG A 365 -5.96 -20.02 10.28
CA ARG A 365 -4.79 -19.35 10.85
C ARG A 365 -4.07 -18.50 9.80
N ASN A 366 -3.89 -19.00 8.58
CA ASN A 366 -3.29 -18.21 7.51
C ASN A 366 -4.17 -17.01 7.14
N LEU A 367 -5.50 -17.22 7.04
CA LEU A 367 -6.46 -16.17 6.70
C LEU A 367 -6.38 -14.99 7.68
N LEU A 368 -6.24 -15.23 9.00
CA LEU A 368 -6.08 -14.17 10.02
C LEU A 368 -5.02 -13.12 9.67
N PHE A 369 -3.97 -13.51 8.94
CA PHE A 369 -2.88 -12.60 8.57
C PHE A 369 -2.94 -12.16 7.10
N THR A 370 -3.53 -12.97 6.21
CA THR A 370 -3.56 -12.74 4.76
C THR A 370 -4.77 -11.96 4.26
N THR A 371 -5.87 -11.95 4.98
CA THR A 371 -7.05 -11.19 4.57
C THR A 371 -6.95 -9.74 5.07
N PRO A 372 -7.43 -8.76 4.28
CA PRO A 372 -7.63 -7.40 4.78
C PRO A 372 -8.46 -7.40 6.07
N LEU A 373 -8.06 -6.57 7.04
CA LEU A 373 -8.69 -6.53 8.35
C LEU A 373 -10.21 -6.29 8.29
N TYR A 374 -10.70 -5.43 7.39
CA TYR A 374 -12.14 -5.18 7.27
C TYR A 374 -12.94 -6.45 6.88
N MET A 375 -12.33 -7.41 6.18
CA MET A 375 -13.00 -8.67 5.80
C MET A 375 -13.20 -9.61 6.99
N HIS A 376 -12.55 -9.35 8.11
CA HIS A 376 -12.82 -10.08 9.35
C HIS A 376 -14.18 -9.71 9.95
N ALA A 377 -14.75 -8.55 9.60
CA ALA A 377 -16.10 -8.15 10.02
C ALA A 377 -17.21 -8.68 9.10
N ILE A 378 -17.07 -8.48 7.79
CA ILE A 378 -18.13 -8.77 6.81
C ILE A 378 -17.50 -9.30 5.53
N PHE A 379 -18.09 -10.34 4.95
CA PHE A 379 -17.78 -10.76 3.59
C PHE A 379 -18.53 -9.86 2.58
N SER A 380 -17.87 -8.83 2.05
CA SER A 380 -18.36 -8.16 0.85
C SER A 380 -17.68 -8.76 -0.37
N ARG A 381 -18.41 -9.57 -1.15
CA ARG A 381 -17.93 -10.05 -2.45
C ARG A 381 -17.98 -8.87 -3.44
N ARG A 382 -16.97 -8.00 -3.42
CA ARG A 382 -16.60 -7.31 -4.66
C ARG A 382 -15.83 -8.32 -5.48
N GLU A 383 -16.28 -8.59 -6.71
CA GLU A 383 -15.86 -9.68 -7.60
C GLU A 383 -14.36 -9.73 -7.96
N ASP A 384 -13.51 -8.88 -7.38
CA ASP A 384 -12.27 -8.43 -7.99
C ASP A 384 -10.97 -8.72 -7.21
N ASP A 385 -11.03 -9.56 -6.17
CA ASP A 385 -9.83 -9.99 -5.43
C ASP A 385 -9.31 -11.37 -5.89
N ASN A 386 -8.28 -11.33 -6.75
CA ASN A 386 -7.54 -12.52 -7.20
C ASN A 386 -6.82 -13.27 -6.06
N SER A 387 -6.68 -12.69 -4.86
CA SER A 387 -6.11 -13.35 -3.67
C SER A 387 -7.03 -14.43 -3.10
N LEU A 388 -8.32 -14.42 -3.45
CA LEU A 388 -9.36 -15.32 -2.96
C LEU A 388 -9.80 -16.34 -4.02
N GLN A 389 -8.90 -16.77 -4.91
CA GLN A 389 -9.18 -17.81 -5.93
C GLN A 389 -9.78 -19.11 -5.35
N PHE A 390 -9.62 -19.36 -4.05
CA PHE A 390 -10.25 -20.48 -3.35
C PHE A 390 -11.79 -20.42 -3.32
N PHE A 391 -12.40 -19.23 -3.48
CA PHE A 391 -13.85 -19.01 -3.42
C PHE A 391 -14.52 -18.90 -4.81
N LYS A 392 -13.82 -19.28 -5.89
CA LYS A 392 -14.29 -19.13 -7.29
C LYS A 392 -15.02 -20.36 -7.88
N GLN A 393 -15.38 -21.38 -7.10
CA GLN A 393 -16.01 -22.59 -7.66
C GLN A 393 -17.53 -22.64 -7.41
N ASN A 394 -18.26 -22.72 -8.53
CA ASN A 394 -19.64 -23.14 -8.81
C ASN A 394 -20.66 -22.96 -7.67
N ARG A 395 -21.64 -22.08 -7.88
CA ARG A 395 -22.83 -21.99 -7.03
C ARG A 395 -24.12 -22.09 -7.84
N GLU A 396 -25.02 -22.90 -7.32
CA GLU A 396 -26.45 -22.86 -7.60
C GLU A 396 -27.05 -21.68 -6.80
N GLU A 397 -27.81 -20.84 -7.50
CA GLU A 397 -28.36 -19.58 -7.03
C GLU A 397 -29.78 -19.80 -6.50
N SER A 398 -30.00 -19.76 -5.19
CA SER A 398 -31.22 -19.15 -4.62
C SER A 398 -31.16 -19.01 -3.10
N ASP A 399 -30.68 -20.02 -2.37
CA ASP A 399 -30.91 -20.08 -0.90
C ASP A 399 -29.68 -19.71 -0.05
N GLU A 400 -28.47 -19.62 -0.64
CA GLU A 400 -27.23 -19.30 0.10
C GLU A 400 -26.90 -17.80 0.18
N ILE A 401 -27.61 -16.95 -0.58
CA ILE A 401 -27.26 -15.52 -0.72
C ILE A 401 -27.58 -14.74 0.58
N GLU A 402 -28.62 -15.11 1.32
CA GLU A 402 -28.99 -14.42 2.57
C GLU A 402 -28.02 -14.72 3.73
N GLN A 403 -27.51 -15.95 3.86
CA GLN A 403 -26.54 -16.30 4.93
C GLN A 403 -25.10 -15.85 4.64
N GLU A 404 -24.76 -15.56 3.38
CA GLU A 404 -23.44 -15.06 2.99
C GLU A 404 -23.23 -13.57 3.19
N LEU A 405 -24.30 -12.79 3.25
CA LEU A 405 -24.26 -11.34 3.45
C LEU A 405 -23.94 -10.95 4.91
N GLU A 406 -24.08 -11.88 5.86
CA GLU A 406 -23.90 -11.63 7.30
C GLU A 406 -22.61 -12.20 7.91
N ASN A 407 -21.89 -13.08 7.20
CA ASN A 407 -20.76 -13.82 7.76
C ASN A 407 -19.39 -13.18 7.39
N SER A 408 -18.40 -13.29 8.31
CA SER A 408 -17.03 -12.84 8.05
C SER A 408 -16.31 -13.77 7.08
N ALA A 409 -15.23 -13.30 6.42
CA ALA A 409 -14.42 -14.15 5.54
C ALA A 409 -13.90 -15.43 6.22
N LEU A 410 -13.71 -15.41 7.54
CA LEU A 410 -13.25 -16.55 8.33
C LEU A 410 -14.36 -17.59 8.56
N LEU A 411 -15.56 -17.14 8.94
CA LEU A 411 -16.71 -18.02 9.19
C LEU A 411 -17.27 -18.59 7.88
N SER A 412 -17.38 -17.77 6.83
CA SER A 412 -17.78 -18.22 5.49
C SER A 412 -16.79 -19.24 4.93
N PHE A 413 -15.50 -19.14 5.28
CA PHE A 413 -14.52 -20.15 4.87
C PHE A 413 -14.79 -21.52 5.52
N ILE A 414 -15.20 -21.55 6.79
CA ILE A 414 -15.58 -22.79 7.48
C ILE A 414 -16.76 -23.42 6.77
N TYR A 415 -17.86 -22.67 6.58
CA TYR A 415 -19.06 -23.17 5.90
C TYR A 415 -18.77 -23.75 4.51
N ASN A 416 -18.04 -23.00 3.67
CA ASN A 416 -17.68 -23.46 2.33
C ASN A 416 -16.77 -24.71 2.37
N TYR A 417 -15.91 -24.84 3.37
CA TYR A 417 -15.07 -26.03 3.56
C TYR A 417 -15.92 -27.25 3.97
N GLU A 418 -16.86 -27.07 4.89
CA GLU A 418 -17.81 -28.11 5.32
C GLU A 418 -18.64 -28.64 4.14
N LYS A 419 -19.22 -27.73 3.33
CA LYS A 419 -19.97 -28.08 2.11
C LYS A 419 -19.10 -28.81 1.09
N LYS A 420 -17.90 -28.29 0.81
CA LYS A 420 -16.99 -28.86 -0.20
C LYS A 420 -16.51 -30.28 0.15
N TYR A 421 -16.31 -30.57 1.43
CA TYR A 421 -15.74 -31.85 1.88
C TYR A 421 -16.73 -32.77 2.58
N ASN A 422 -18.02 -32.38 2.68
CA ASN A 422 -19.06 -33.08 3.44
C ASN A 422 -18.58 -33.44 4.85
N PHE A 423 -18.10 -32.42 5.56
CA PHE A 423 -17.44 -32.51 6.85
C PHE A 423 -18.10 -31.52 7.82
N ILE A 424 -18.19 -31.87 9.12
CA ILE A 424 -18.73 -30.98 10.15
C ILE A 424 -17.62 -30.59 11.12
N PHE A 425 -17.38 -29.29 11.26
CA PHE A 425 -16.40 -28.66 12.12
C PHE A 425 -16.98 -28.44 13.53
N LYS A 426 -16.73 -29.37 14.44
CA LYS A 426 -17.31 -29.39 15.80
C LYS A 426 -16.50 -28.60 16.84
N GLU A 427 -15.57 -27.74 16.42
CA GLU A 427 -14.77 -26.91 17.33
C GLU A 427 -15.54 -25.64 17.73
N VAL A 428 -16.54 -25.80 18.60
CA VAL A 428 -17.41 -24.72 19.07
C VAL A 428 -16.61 -23.56 19.67
N GLU A 429 -15.57 -23.87 20.42
CA GLU A 429 -14.66 -22.88 21.00
C GLU A 429 -14.01 -22.01 19.92
N VAL A 430 -13.47 -22.63 18.85
CA VAL A 430 -12.85 -21.90 17.73
C VAL A 430 -13.87 -21.01 17.03
N VAL A 431 -15.06 -21.54 16.74
CA VAL A 431 -16.13 -20.79 16.07
C VAL A 431 -16.56 -19.58 16.90
N ARG A 432 -16.72 -19.76 18.21
CA ARG A 432 -17.07 -18.67 19.14
C ARG A 432 -16.02 -17.56 19.17
N GLU A 433 -14.74 -17.91 19.29
CA GLU A 433 -13.66 -16.91 19.29
C GLU A 433 -13.55 -16.17 17.96
N LEU A 434 -13.79 -16.85 16.82
CA LEU A 434 -13.85 -16.21 15.51
C LEU A 434 -15.04 -15.26 15.36
N ALA A 435 -16.20 -15.62 15.93
CA ALA A 435 -17.37 -14.73 15.97
C ALA A 435 -17.11 -13.47 16.81
N GLN A 436 -16.46 -13.61 17.98
CA GLN A 436 -16.06 -12.46 18.78
C GLN A 436 -15.06 -11.55 18.06
N LEU A 437 -14.11 -12.12 17.31
CA LEU A 437 -13.22 -11.34 16.45
C LEU A 437 -13.99 -10.59 15.36
N ARG A 438 -14.97 -11.24 14.73
CA ARG A 438 -15.85 -10.61 13.74
C ARG A 438 -16.54 -9.40 14.36
N ASP A 439 -17.22 -9.57 15.48
CA ASP A 439 -18.03 -8.54 16.11
C ASP A 439 -17.16 -7.35 16.55
N SER A 440 -15.97 -7.63 17.11
CA SER A 440 -15.01 -6.60 17.47
C SER A 440 -14.52 -5.79 16.26
N MET A 441 -14.26 -6.43 15.12
CA MET A 441 -13.87 -5.72 13.89
C MET A 441 -15.08 -4.99 13.29
N ALA A 442 -16.28 -5.57 13.33
CA ALA A 442 -17.48 -5.01 12.75
C ALA A 442 -17.84 -3.69 13.43
N ASN A 443 -17.83 -3.66 14.76
CA ASN A 443 -18.05 -2.44 15.53
C ASN A 443 -17.05 -1.34 15.13
N MET A 444 -15.76 -1.67 15.10
CA MET A 444 -14.69 -0.73 14.77
C MET A 444 -14.79 -0.23 13.30
N TRP A 445 -14.98 -1.13 12.34
CA TRP A 445 -15.04 -0.80 10.91
C TRP A 445 -16.32 -0.07 10.53
N LEU A 446 -17.49 -0.52 11.00
CA LEU A 446 -18.78 0.09 10.64
C LEU A 446 -18.91 1.49 11.23
N ASN A 447 -18.49 1.69 12.48
CA ASN A 447 -18.48 3.02 13.11
C ASN A 447 -17.57 3.97 12.33
N PHE A 448 -16.36 3.51 11.99
CA PHE A 448 -15.42 4.30 11.20
C PHE A 448 -15.95 4.65 9.81
N LYS A 449 -16.53 3.65 9.12
CA LYS A 449 -17.12 3.83 7.79
C LYS A 449 -18.27 4.83 7.80
N LYS A 450 -19.22 4.68 8.72
CA LYS A 450 -20.39 5.56 8.83
C LYS A 450 -20.01 7.00 9.17
N ARG A 451 -19.08 7.20 10.10
CA ARG A 451 -18.70 8.54 10.61
C ARG A 451 -17.67 9.25 9.73
N TYR A 452 -16.58 8.57 9.35
CA TYR A 452 -15.41 9.24 8.78
C TYR A 452 -15.26 9.03 7.28
N ILE A 453 -15.53 7.81 6.75
CA ILE A 453 -15.43 7.58 5.31
C ILE A 453 -16.47 8.41 4.56
N ASN A 454 -17.73 8.38 5.00
CA ASN A 454 -18.79 9.18 4.38
C ASN A 454 -18.50 10.69 4.43
N TYR A 455 -18.00 11.18 5.58
CA TYR A 455 -17.54 12.56 5.71
C TYR A 455 -16.43 12.89 4.71
N ALA A 456 -15.42 12.01 4.60
CA ALA A 456 -14.30 12.21 3.69
C ALA A 456 -14.76 12.23 2.22
N LEU A 457 -15.66 11.33 1.83
CA LEU A 457 -16.23 11.31 0.48
C LEU A 457 -17.02 12.58 0.16
N LYS A 458 -17.82 13.07 1.14
CA LYS A 458 -18.54 14.34 0.99
C LYS A 458 -17.56 15.51 0.80
N LYS A 459 -16.54 15.61 1.65
CA LYS A 459 -15.52 16.67 1.57
C LYS A 459 -14.68 16.62 0.29
N LEU A 460 -14.36 15.43 -0.21
CA LEU A 460 -13.70 15.28 -1.50
C LEU A 460 -14.58 15.72 -2.67
N SER A 461 -15.89 15.46 -2.59
CA SER A 461 -16.84 15.98 -3.57
C SER A 461 -16.91 17.50 -3.56
N GLU A 462 -16.95 18.11 -2.36
CA GLU A 462 -16.90 19.57 -2.19
C GLU A 462 -15.62 20.16 -2.77
N LEU A 463 -14.45 19.61 -2.43
CA LEU A 463 -13.15 20.05 -2.97
C LEU A 463 -13.12 20.00 -4.50
N SER A 464 -13.69 18.96 -5.11
CA SER A 464 -13.70 18.82 -6.58
C SER A 464 -14.60 19.83 -7.30
N LYS A 465 -15.53 20.48 -6.58
CA LYS A 465 -16.46 21.47 -7.12
C LYS A 465 -15.99 22.92 -6.90
N MET A 466 -14.98 23.14 -6.07
CA MET A 466 -14.47 24.49 -5.81
C MET A 466 -13.87 25.08 -7.09
N GLN A 467 -14.38 26.25 -7.48
CA GLN A 467 -13.74 27.08 -8.49
C GLN A 467 -12.50 27.72 -7.84
N MET A 468 -11.37 27.65 -8.53
CA MET A 468 -10.02 27.75 -7.95
C MET A 468 -9.43 29.17 -8.07
N GLU A 469 -10.26 30.20 -8.20
CA GLU A 469 -9.82 31.55 -8.60
C GLU A 469 -9.45 32.47 -7.41
N GLU A 470 -9.55 32.01 -6.16
CA GLU A 470 -9.24 32.82 -4.97
C GLU A 470 -8.11 32.24 -4.11
N GLU A 471 -7.26 33.10 -3.54
CA GLU A 471 -6.23 32.77 -2.54
C GLU A 471 -6.82 32.09 -1.27
N SER A 472 -8.09 32.38 -0.97
CA SER A 472 -8.91 31.71 0.06
C SER A 472 -9.03 30.19 -0.17
N CYS A 473 -8.86 29.73 -1.42
CA CYS A 473 -9.00 28.33 -1.82
C CYS A 473 -7.79 27.48 -1.39
N ARG A 474 -6.56 28.01 -1.47
CA ARG A 474 -5.35 27.26 -1.08
C ARG A 474 -5.41 26.83 0.38
N GLU A 475 -5.76 27.76 1.26
CA GLU A 475 -5.85 27.51 2.69
C GLU A 475 -7.00 26.54 3.02
N LYS A 476 -8.13 26.67 2.33
CA LYS A 476 -9.25 25.70 2.42
C LYS A 476 -8.82 24.30 1.99
N ILE A 477 -8.06 24.17 0.90
CA ILE A 477 -7.51 22.88 0.44
C ILE A 477 -6.57 22.31 1.49
N LYS A 478 -5.58 23.08 1.98
CA LYS A 478 -4.63 22.63 3.00
C LYS A 478 -5.34 22.11 4.26
N LYS A 479 -6.22 22.93 4.83
CA LYS A 479 -7.01 22.57 6.02
C LYS A 479 -7.87 21.32 5.79
N THR A 480 -8.42 21.17 4.59
CA THR A 480 -9.22 19.98 4.26
C THR A 480 -8.32 18.75 4.11
N LEU A 481 -7.19 18.84 3.42
CA LEU A 481 -6.23 17.74 3.29
C LEU A 481 -5.76 17.25 4.67
N GLU A 482 -5.41 18.16 5.58
CA GLU A 482 -4.98 17.81 6.94
C GLU A 482 -6.04 17.04 7.73
N LYS A 483 -7.33 17.30 7.48
CA LYS A 483 -8.44 16.55 8.07
C LYS A 483 -8.68 15.20 7.40
N LEU A 484 -8.45 15.11 6.08
CA LEU A 484 -8.73 13.91 5.29
C LEU A 484 -7.61 12.87 5.33
N LEU A 485 -6.34 13.31 5.30
CA LEU A 485 -5.17 12.43 5.27
C LEU A 485 -5.16 11.37 6.40
N PRO A 486 -5.50 11.70 7.67
CA PRO A 486 -5.57 10.69 8.72
C PRO A 486 -6.67 9.64 8.49
N ILE A 487 -7.84 10.05 7.99
CA ILE A 487 -8.96 9.13 7.69
C ILE A 487 -8.52 8.11 6.65
N ILE A 488 -7.79 8.55 5.62
CA ILE A 488 -7.36 7.70 4.52
C ILE A 488 -6.23 6.77 4.97
N ALA A 489 -5.31 7.24 5.81
CA ALA A 489 -4.29 6.40 6.43
C ALA A 489 -4.89 5.29 7.31
N ILE A 490 -5.87 5.62 8.15
CA ILE A 490 -6.58 4.62 8.96
C ILE A 490 -7.32 3.61 8.06
N TYR A 491 -8.02 4.11 7.03
CA TYR A 491 -8.68 3.26 6.04
C TYR A 491 -7.70 2.28 5.38
N GLU A 492 -6.48 2.73 5.07
CA GLU A 492 -5.46 1.88 4.46
C GLU A 492 -5.08 0.70 5.36
N ILE A 493 -4.98 0.89 6.68
CA ILE A 493 -4.70 -0.20 7.63
C ILE A 493 -5.84 -1.24 7.62
N PHE A 494 -7.10 -0.81 7.57
CA PHE A 494 -8.23 -1.74 7.43
C PHE A 494 -8.17 -2.58 6.15
N ASN A 495 -7.70 -1.98 5.05
CA ASN A 495 -7.68 -2.58 3.71
C ASN A 495 -6.40 -3.36 3.39
N ARG A 496 -5.44 -3.43 4.33
CA ARG A 496 -4.22 -4.22 4.17
C ARG A 496 -4.25 -5.48 5.03
N PRO A 497 -3.77 -6.61 4.51
CA PRO A 497 -3.43 -7.76 5.32
C PRO A 497 -2.33 -7.41 6.34
N LEU A 498 -2.42 -7.98 7.55
CA LEU A 498 -1.41 -7.75 8.59
C LEU A 498 0.00 -8.15 8.15
N PHE A 499 0.14 -9.17 7.29
CA PHE A 499 1.47 -9.58 6.81
C PHE A 499 2.16 -8.55 5.91
N GLU A 500 1.40 -7.67 5.26
CA GLU A 500 1.95 -6.64 4.37
C GLU A 500 2.26 -5.35 5.12
N SER A 501 1.55 -5.08 6.23
CA SER A 501 1.57 -3.78 6.91
C SER A 501 2.20 -3.80 8.31
N VAL A 502 2.13 -4.91 9.04
CA VAL A 502 2.51 -4.98 10.47
C VAL A 502 3.45 -6.14 10.79
N TYR A 503 3.10 -7.35 10.37
CA TYR A 503 3.80 -8.60 10.70
C TYR A 503 4.28 -9.32 9.44
N PRO A 504 5.29 -8.77 8.74
CA PRO A 504 5.95 -9.47 7.64
C PRO A 504 6.64 -10.76 8.11
N GLU A 505 6.51 -11.25 9.32
CA GLU A 505 7.07 -12.53 9.76
C GLU A 505 5.98 -13.61 9.86
N SER A 506 4.69 -13.22 9.78
CA SER A 506 3.54 -14.12 9.94
C SER A 506 3.35 -15.16 8.83
N ILE A 507 4.01 -14.98 7.68
CA ILE A 507 3.92 -15.87 6.50
C ILE A 507 5.33 -16.22 6.03
N SER A 508 5.53 -17.44 5.52
CA SER A 508 6.84 -17.86 4.99
C SER A 508 7.27 -17.07 3.76
N LEU A 509 8.58 -16.92 3.60
CA LEU A 509 9.20 -16.17 2.50
C LEU A 509 8.92 -16.78 1.12
N ILE A 510 8.80 -18.11 1.03
CA ILE A 510 8.53 -18.84 -0.22
C ILE A 510 7.20 -18.42 -0.85
N LYS A 511 6.25 -17.93 -0.04
CA LYS A 511 4.95 -17.43 -0.51
C LYS A 511 4.96 -15.95 -0.91
N ARG A 512 6.11 -15.26 -0.84
CA ARG A 512 6.24 -13.80 -1.06
C ARG A 512 7.19 -13.44 -2.19
N TRP A 513 6.88 -13.93 -3.39
CA TRP A 513 7.66 -13.68 -4.60
C TRP A 513 7.96 -12.19 -4.85
N GLY A 514 6.99 -11.29 -4.62
CA GLY A 514 7.21 -9.85 -4.78
C GLY A 514 8.27 -9.27 -3.83
N SER A 515 8.26 -9.68 -2.56
CA SER A 515 9.28 -9.28 -1.58
C SER A 515 10.66 -9.85 -1.93
N TYR A 516 10.71 -11.09 -2.42
CA TYR A 516 11.94 -11.71 -2.91
C TYR A 516 12.54 -10.94 -4.10
N ILE A 517 11.73 -10.59 -5.09
CA ILE A 517 12.16 -9.77 -6.24
C ILE A 517 12.64 -8.39 -5.78
N ALA A 518 11.88 -7.72 -4.91
CA ALA A 518 12.27 -6.42 -4.38
C ALA A 518 13.62 -6.50 -3.64
N ARG A 519 13.85 -7.56 -2.86
CA ARG A 519 15.15 -7.81 -2.19
C ARG A 519 16.27 -8.08 -3.19
N PHE A 520 16.03 -8.90 -4.20
CA PHE A 520 17.02 -9.18 -5.24
C PHE A 520 17.44 -7.89 -5.97
N LEU A 521 16.47 -7.08 -6.40
CA LEU A 521 16.69 -5.79 -7.05
C LEU A 521 17.39 -4.77 -6.15
N THR A 522 17.22 -4.86 -4.83
CA THR A 522 17.87 -3.98 -3.84
C THR A 522 19.14 -4.58 -3.21
N SER A 523 19.54 -5.77 -3.61
CA SER A 523 20.68 -6.44 -3.00
C SER A 523 22.00 -5.86 -3.53
N LYS A 524 23.05 -5.90 -2.68
CA LYS A 524 24.43 -5.57 -3.10
C LYS A 524 24.95 -6.48 -4.22
N TYR A 525 24.32 -7.64 -4.40
CA TYR A 525 24.63 -8.63 -5.43
C TYR A 525 23.97 -8.34 -6.78
N ASN A 526 23.12 -7.31 -6.86
CA ASN A 526 22.63 -6.77 -8.11
C ASN A 526 23.34 -5.42 -8.40
N PRO A 527 24.50 -5.44 -9.09
CA PRO A 527 25.26 -4.23 -9.37
C PRO A 527 24.48 -3.20 -10.22
N LEU A 528 23.49 -3.65 -11.00
CA LEU A 528 22.64 -2.80 -11.85
C LEU A 528 21.53 -2.08 -11.09
N GLY A 529 21.13 -2.56 -9.91
CA GLY A 529 19.99 -2.02 -9.16
C GLY A 529 20.38 -0.81 -8.31
N VAL A 530 20.98 -1.05 -7.15
CA VAL A 530 21.16 0.00 -6.12
C VAL A 530 22.34 0.91 -6.42
N ASN A 531 23.49 0.36 -6.83
CA ASN A 531 24.69 1.14 -7.05
C ASN A 531 24.55 2.04 -8.28
N LEU A 532 23.95 1.52 -9.35
CA LEU A 532 23.66 2.30 -10.55
C LEU A 532 22.63 3.41 -10.28
N MET A 533 21.53 3.12 -9.57
CA MET A 533 20.55 4.16 -9.19
C MET A 533 21.15 5.24 -8.29
N GLN A 534 21.98 4.87 -7.32
CA GLN A 534 22.69 5.84 -6.47
C GLN A 534 23.67 6.70 -7.27
N LEU A 535 24.44 6.09 -8.17
CA LEU A 535 25.35 6.80 -9.07
C LEU A 535 24.59 7.80 -9.93
N PHE A 536 23.48 7.37 -10.54
CA PHE A 536 22.67 8.26 -11.36
C PHE A 536 22.04 9.40 -10.57
N ASN A 537 21.52 9.14 -9.37
CA ASN A 537 20.98 10.20 -8.52
C ASN A 537 22.05 11.20 -8.12
N ARG A 538 23.30 10.76 -7.92
CA ARG A 538 24.44 11.67 -7.71
C ARG A 538 24.74 12.48 -8.97
N LEU A 539 24.88 11.84 -10.13
CA LEU A 539 25.18 12.52 -11.39
C LEU A 539 24.11 13.56 -11.75
N ALA A 540 22.84 13.17 -11.67
CA ALA A 540 21.74 14.09 -11.93
C ALA A 540 21.71 15.24 -10.93
N PHE A 541 21.94 14.97 -9.64
CA PHE A 541 22.04 16.03 -8.64
C PHE A 541 23.15 17.02 -8.96
N TYR A 542 24.36 16.56 -9.33
CA TYR A 542 25.45 17.45 -9.69
C TYR A 542 25.14 18.29 -10.93
N ASN A 543 24.53 17.69 -11.95
CA ASN A 543 24.16 18.42 -13.16
C ASN A 543 23.07 19.47 -12.90
N TRP A 544 22.03 19.10 -12.15
CA TRP A 544 21.01 20.06 -11.74
C TRP A 544 21.58 21.15 -10.84
N SER A 545 22.44 20.81 -9.89
CA SER A 545 23.11 21.78 -9.02
C SER A 545 23.98 22.75 -9.81
N HIS A 546 24.72 22.27 -10.80
CA HIS A 546 25.50 23.11 -11.71
C HIS A 546 24.59 24.12 -12.44
N LEU A 547 23.47 23.66 -12.99
CA LEU A 547 22.51 24.54 -13.67
C LEU A 547 21.87 25.55 -12.71
N ILE A 548 21.49 25.12 -11.51
CA ILE A 548 20.92 25.97 -10.45
C ILE A 548 21.91 27.07 -10.09
N MET A 549 23.18 26.73 -9.82
CA MET A 549 24.22 27.71 -9.51
C MET A 549 24.49 28.65 -10.68
N LYS A 550 24.63 28.12 -11.90
CA LYS A 550 24.89 28.90 -13.12
C LYS A 550 23.80 29.92 -13.40
N LYS A 551 22.53 29.53 -13.20
CA LYS A 551 21.36 30.38 -13.42
C LYS A 551 20.92 31.16 -12.17
N LYS A 552 21.63 31.01 -11.05
CA LYS A 552 21.29 31.61 -9.74
C LYS A 552 19.83 31.37 -9.34
N LEU A 553 19.35 30.14 -9.52
CA LEU A 553 17.97 29.77 -9.20
C LEU A 553 17.85 29.43 -7.71
N ASP A 554 16.82 29.94 -7.04
CA ASP A 554 16.34 29.33 -5.80
C ASP A 554 15.47 28.08 -6.09
N ILE A 555 14.94 27.44 -5.06
CA ILE A 555 14.14 26.22 -5.22
C ILE A 555 12.81 26.45 -5.95
N ASN A 556 12.19 27.62 -5.78
CA ASN A 556 10.91 27.98 -6.41
C ASN A 556 11.13 28.31 -7.89
N LEU A 557 12.15 29.11 -8.19
CA LEU A 557 12.59 29.42 -9.54
C LEU A 557 13.03 28.15 -10.28
N PHE A 558 13.73 27.24 -9.60
CA PHE A 558 14.10 25.95 -10.15
C PHE A 558 12.87 25.09 -10.46
N PHE A 559 11.91 24.99 -9.54
CA PHE A 559 10.65 24.27 -9.78
C PHE A 559 9.90 24.82 -10.99
N THR A 560 9.71 26.15 -11.07
CA THR A 560 9.09 26.84 -12.20
C THR A 560 9.84 26.57 -13.50
N TYR A 561 11.18 26.62 -13.47
CA TYR A 561 12.01 26.30 -14.63
C TYR A 561 11.78 24.87 -15.12
N VAL A 562 11.83 23.87 -14.23
CA VAL A 562 11.64 22.47 -14.60
C VAL A 562 10.21 22.23 -15.13
N LEU A 563 9.17 22.79 -14.50
CA LEU A 563 7.78 22.63 -14.92
C LEU A 563 7.51 23.16 -16.35
N LYS A 564 8.23 24.21 -16.76
CA LYS A 564 8.14 24.80 -18.11
C LYS A 564 8.84 23.96 -19.19
N LEU A 565 9.62 22.93 -18.84
CA LEU A 565 10.30 22.10 -19.84
C LEU A 565 9.31 21.37 -20.77
N PRO A 566 9.63 21.25 -22.07
CA PRO A 566 8.72 20.67 -23.07
C PRO A 566 8.52 19.16 -22.92
N ILE A 567 9.39 18.48 -22.17
CA ILE A 567 9.28 17.04 -21.88
C ILE A 567 7.97 16.67 -21.17
N TRP A 568 7.36 17.63 -20.48
CA TRP A 568 6.09 17.49 -19.76
C TRP A 568 4.87 17.74 -20.65
N LYS A 569 4.85 17.14 -21.83
CA LYS A 569 3.85 17.42 -22.87
C LYS A 569 2.42 16.95 -22.53
N TYR A 570 2.27 16.04 -21.57
CA TYR A 570 0.97 15.50 -21.17
C TYR A 570 0.32 16.25 -20.00
N ILE A 571 1.08 17.01 -19.22
CA ILE A 571 0.50 17.85 -18.16
C ILE A 571 -0.27 19.00 -18.82
N PRO A 572 -1.59 19.15 -18.57
CA PRO A 572 -2.40 20.19 -19.19
C PRO A 572 -1.88 21.60 -18.85
N VAL A 573 -1.96 22.52 -19.82
CA VAL A 573 -1.51 23.91 -19.64
C VAL A 573 -2.20 24.58 -18.46
N LYS A 574 -3.52 24.38 -18.31
CA LYS A 574 -4.30 24.89 -17.17
C LYS A 574 -3.77 24.37 -15.82
N ILE A 575 -3.28 23.14 -15.75
CA ILE A 575 -2.70 22.57 -14.51
C ILE A 575 -1.31 23.17 -14.25
N LYS A 576 -0.49 23.34 -15.30
CA LYS A 576 0.80 24.03 -15.16
C LYS A 576 0.62 25.47 -14.68
N ALA A 577 -0.33 26.20 -15.28
CA ALA A 577 -0.66 27.57 -14.90
C ALA A 577 -1.09 27.63 -13.42
N LYS A 578 -2.03 26.77 -13.00
CA LYS A 578 -2.45 26.67 -11.60
C LYS A 578 -1.29 26.42 -10.63
N ILE A 579 -0.44 25.44 -10.93
CA ILE A 579 0.71 25.14 -10.08
C ILE A 579 1.66 26.34 -9.99
N LEU A 580 1.86 27.06 -11.09
CA LEU A 580 2.70 28.26 -11.13
C LEU A 580 2.08 29.43 -10.36
N GLU A 581 0.77 29.66 -10.48
CA GLU A 581 0.01 30.64 -9.69
C GLU A 581 0.08 30.34 -8.19
N PHE A 582 0.12 29.07 -7.79
CA PHE A 582 0.27 28.66 -6.38
C PHE A 582 1.73 28.64 -5.87
N SER A 583 2.73 28.77 -6.77
CA SER A 583 4.16 28.74 -6.44
C SER A 583 4.83 30.11 -6.47
N ALA A 584 4.14 31.13 -7.01
CA ALA A 584 4.41 32.54 -6.79
C ALA A 584 3.85 32.94 -5.41
#